data_AF-A0A921G0V8-F1
#
_entry.id   AF-A0A921G0V8-F1
#
_cell.length_a   1.000
_cell.length_b   1.000
_cell.length_c   1.000
_cell.angle_alpha   90.00
_cell.angle_beta   90.00
_cell.angle_gamma   90.00
#
_symmetry.space_group_name_H-M   'P 1'
#
loop_
_entity.id
_entity.type
_entity.pdbx_description
1 polymer ?
#
loop_
_entity_poly.entity_id
_entity_poly.type
_entity_poly.pdbx_seq_one_letter_code
_entity_poly.pdbx_strand_id
1 'polypeptide(L)' 'MKNIKWIFVFYSIGAIASMCAIGVAVGMSSLPVAIIAILALVLFMGNGFKTKKKYREQGIL' A
#
# COMPACT_ATOMS: atom_id res chain seq x y z
N MET A 1 7.15 20.94 -7.53
CA MET A 1 7.66 19.55 -7.40
C MET A 1 8.97 19.47 -6.59
N LYS A 2 9.14 20.21 -5.49
CA LYS A 2 10.43 20.29 -4.75
C LYS A 2 10.42 19.58 -3.38
N ASN A 3 9.28 19.01 -2.96
CA ASN A 3 9.09 18.35 -1.66
C ASN A 3 8.23 17.08 -1.78
N ILE A 4 8.46 16.25 -2.80
CA ILE A 4 7.81 14.93 -2.84
C ILE A 4 8.35 14.08 -1.70
N LYS A 5 7.45 13.68 -0.80
CA LYS A 5 7.74 12.70 0.24
C LYS A 5 7.68 11.30 -0.40
N TRP A 6 8.83 10.86 -0.91
CA TRP A 6 9.00 9.57 -1.60
C TRP A 6 8.47 8.36 -0.82
N ILE A 7 8.43 8.44 0.51
CA ILE A 7 7.85 7.39 1.35
C ILE A 7 6.39 7.07 0.99
N PHE A 8 5.57 8.08 0.64
CA PHE A 8 4.19 7.83 0.21
C PHE A 8 4.13 7.22 -1.19
N VAL A 9 5.09 7.54 -2.07
CA VAL A 9 5.20 6.93 -3.39
C VAL A 9 5.47 5.44 -3.26
N PHE A 10 6.37 5.03 -2.35
CA PHE A 10 6.62 3.61 -2.05
C PHE A 10 5.37 2.90 -1.52
N TYR A 11 4.62 3.52 -0.60
CA TYR A 11 3.35 2.95 -0.12
C TYR A 11 2.31 2.82 -1.25
N SER A 12 2.22 3.81 -2.15
CA SER A 12 1.32 3.75 -3.31
C SER A 12 1.71 2.66 -4.29
N ILE A 13 2.98 2.52 -4.63
CA ILE A 13 3.47 1.46 -5.53
C ILE A 13 3.22 0.08 -4.90
N GLY A 14 3.49 -0.08 -3.60
CA GLY A 14 3.19 -1.32 -2.87
C GLY A 14 1.71 -1.68 -2.90
N ALA A 15 0.82 -0.70 -2.67
CA ALA A 15 -0.62 -0.90 -2.75
C ALA A 15 -1.07 -1.30 -4.16
N ILE A 16 -0.54 -0.64 -5.21
CA ILE A 16 -0.82 -0.99 -6.61
C ILE A 16 -0.38 -2.43 -6.91
N ALA A 17 0.83 -2.81 -6.49
CA ALA A 17 1.34 -4.17 -6.67
C ALA A 17 0.45 -5.21 -5.98
N SER A 18 -0.04 -4.92 -4.77
CA SER A 18 -1.01 -5.78 -4.08
C SER A 18 -2.34 -5.89 -4.84
N MET A 19 -2.87 -4.80 -5.39
CA MET A 19 -4.08 -4.83 -6.22
C MET A 19 -3.90 -5.68 -7.49
N CYS A 20 -2.75 -5.56 -8.16
CA CYS A 20 -2.41 -6.41 -9.30
C CYS A 20 -2.32 -7.89 -8.89
N ALA A 21 -1.69 -8.19 -7.75
CA ALA A 21 -1.59 -9.54 -7.23
C ALA A 21 -2.95 -10.16 -6.88
N ILE A 22 -3.92 -9.36 -6.41
CA ILE A 22 -5.31 -9.81 -6.23
C ILE A 22 -5.91 -10.22 -7.59
N GLY A 23 -5.74 -9.41 -8.63
CA GLY A 23 -6.21 -9.74 -9.98
C GLY A 23 -5.61 -11.05 -10.51
N VAL A 24 -4.31 -11.25 -10.29
CA VAL A 24 -3.60 -12.50 -10.63
C VAL A 24 -4.14 -13.69 -9.82
N ALA A 25 -4.39 -13.50 -8.52
CA ALA A 25 -4.95 -14.54 -7.66
C ALA A 25 -6.35 -14.98 -8.11
N VAL A 26 -7.19 -14.03 -8.53
CA VAL A 26 -8.52 -14.29 -9.09
C VAL A 26 -8.40 -15.05 -10.41
N GLY A 27 -7.50 -14.63 -11.31
CA GLY A 27 -7.25 -15.33 -12.57
C GLY A 27 -6.76 -16.77 -12.40
N MET A 28 -6.00 -17.05 -11.34
CA MET A 28 -5.56 -18.40 -10.98
C MET A 28 -6.56 -19.17 -10.10
N SER A 29 -7.70 -18.58 -9.74
CA SER A 29 -8.64 -19.12 -8.74
C SER A 29 -7.96 -19.60 -7.46
N SER A 30 -6.95 -18.87 -7.00
CA SER A 30 -6.10 -19.26 -5.87
C SER A 30 -6.41 -18.45 -4.63
N LEU A 31 -7.18 -19.06 -3.72
CA LEU A 31 -7.55 -18.46 -2.44
C LEU A 31 -6.35 -18.05 -1.57
N PRO A 32 -5.28 -18.87 -1.43
CA PRO A 32 -4.13 -18.48 -0.62
C PRO A 32 -3.42 -17.22 -1.13
N VAL A 33 -3.25 -17.10 -2.45
CA VAL A 33 -2.61 -15.94 -3.09
C VAL A 33 -3.48 -14.69 -2.89
N ALA A 34 -4.80 -14.82 -2.99
CA ALA A 34 -5.73 -13.72 -2.75
C ALA A 34 -5.63 -13.21 -1.31
N ILE A 35 -5.62 -14.11 -0.31
CA ILE A 35 -5.50 -13.73 1.10
C ILE A 35 -4.19 -12.99 1.37
N ILE A 36 -3.06 -13.50 0.86
CA ILE A 36 -1.76 -12.86 1.03
C ILE A 36 -1.74 -11.47 0.38
N ALA A 37 -2.31 -11.34 -0.83
CA ALA A 37 -2.36 -10.07 -1.53
C ALA A 37 -3.25 -9.03 -0.81
N ILE A 38 -4.37 -9.45 -0.24
CA ILE A 38 -5.24 -8.59 0.59
C ILE A 38 -4.53 -8.16 1.86
N LEU A 39 -3.85 -9.06 2.56
CA LEU A 39 -3.07 -8.71 3.75
C LEU A 39 -1.96 -7.71 3.42
N ALA A 40 -1.24 -7.92 2.31
CA ALA A 40 -0.23 -6.97 1.83
C ALA A 40 -0.83 -5.60 1.54
N LEU A 41 -2.01 -5.54 0.89
CA LEU A 41 -2.72 -4.30 0.62
C LEU A 41 -3.08 -3.55 1.90
N VAL A 42 -3.62 -4.25 2.91
CA VAL A 42 -3.95 -3.67 4.22
C VAL A 42 -2.70 -3.14 4.91
N LEU A 43 -1.56 -3.85 4.82
CA LEU A 43 -0.29 -3.39 5.40
C LEU A 43 0.22 -2.12 4.74
N PHE A 44 0.23 -2.05 3.40
CA PHE A 44 0.70 -0.86 2.69
C PHE A 44 -0.22 0.35 2.92
N MET A 45 -1.54 0.17 2.83
CA MET A 45 -2.49 1.26 3.10
C MET A 45 -2.46 1.68 4.57
N GLY A 46 -2.51 0.72 5.50
CA GLY A 46 -2.50 0.99 6.93
C GLY A 46 -1.24 1.75 7.38
N ASN A 47 -0.06 1.30 6.94
CA ASN A 47 1.19 2.00 7.22
C ASN A 47 1.30 3.35 6.49
N GLY A 48 0.76 3.45 5.28
CA GLY A 48 0.64 4.72 4.56
C GLY A 48 -0.17 5.75 5.33
N PHE A 49 -1.37 5.38 5.81
CA PHE A 49 -2.21 6.25 6.63
C PHE A 49 -1.58 6.57 7.99
N LYS A 50 -0.97 5.59 8.66
CA LYS A 50 -0.26 5.80 9.94
C LYS A 50 0.90 6.78 9.78
N THR A 51 1.69 6.63 8.72
CA THR A 51 2.79 7.53 8.38
C THR A 51 2.27 8.93 8.04
N LYS A 52 1.15 9.02 7.29
CA LYS A 52 0.49 10.29 6.97
C LYS A 52 0.05 11.03 8.23
N LYS A 53 -0.56 10.31 9.18
CA LYS A 53 -0.96 10.86 10.48
C LYS A 53 0.24 11.40 11.25
N LYS A 54 1.30 10.59 11.38
CA LYS A 54 2.55 10.99 12.08
C LYS A 54 3.16 12.25 11.47
N TYR A 55 3.22 12.36 10.15
CA TYR A 55 3.82 13.52 9.49
C TYR A 55 2.97 14.79 9.67
N ARG A 56 1.63 14.67 9.73
CA ARG A 56 0.74 15.78 10.09
C ARG A 56 0.96 16.27 11.51
N GLU A 57 1.09 15.35 12.47
CA GLU A 57 1.35 15.69 13.88
C GLU A 57 2.71 16.38 14.06
N GLN A 58 3.67 16.07 13.19
CA GLN A 58 4.99 16.69 13.17
C GLN A 58 5.05 18.00 12.35
N GLY A 59 3.96 18.43 11.71
CA GLY A 59 3.92 19.64 10.88
C GLY A 59 4.73 19.56 9.58
N ILE A 60 5.12 18.35 9.14
CA ILE A 60 5.96 18.11 7.94
C ILE A 60 5.16 17.57 6.74
N LEU A 61 3.83 17.57 6.86
CA LEU A 61 2.83 17.27 5.82
C LEU A 61 1.82 18.40 5.71
#